data_AF-A0A4R4QDB4-F1
#
_entry.id   AF-A0A4R4QDB4-F1
#
_cell.length_a   1.000
_cell.length_b   1.000
_cell.length_c   1.000
_cell.angle_alpha   90.00
_cell.angle_beta   90.00
_cell.angle_gamma   90.00
#
_symmetry.space_group_name_H-M   'P 1'
#
loop_
_entity.id
_entity.type
_entity.pdbx_description
1 polymer ?
#
loop_
_entity_poly.entity_id
_entity_poly.type
_entity_poly.pdbx_seq_one_letter_code
_entity_poly.pdbx_strand_id
1 'polypeptide(L)'
;MNRRTFLATATAGVAVSTVAARPATARTAADRPDAALSLDRRHVRSLDELRRALGTAGPGTVITVADGIYQVPAGQPIAITGLRGRPHRPIVIRSESTGGAVLTGEQSFVLTGSSDITLEGFAFRQSKGFEVPADCRRIRLTRNDFQLADIAGVHWVMVRADHTTLDHNAFHGKTTLGIYLGIEGAGTDQMAQGVHVYRNHFSDHSFPGDNGGEPIRLGVSPRALSTAGAVIESNLFERANGDPEAISVKSSGNLIRHNTIRNSFGGIVLRHGNGNRVEGNYLLSGKNGIRIYGNDHQIVNNYLENIAGTGVVLGSGNVRDHYPGEPPTSRTGNDAPDGVQIALNTVLDCDNAVSGESHRTLPPLGCTITDNLLMGDRGQLMNMPFQDGITWSGNLHWGAATDGNAPAGGFRRADPRLVAGPDGVRRLAKGSPAINAATRSYPDIDTDLDGDRRTGRVDVGADEYSRRPNCRRPLTASDVGPHSA
;
A
#
# COMPACT_ATOMS: atom_id res chain seq x y z
N MET A 1 20.85 -12.19 47.29
CA MET A 1 21.29 -13.23 48.25
C MET A 1 21.35 -14.58 47.53
N ASN A 2 22.42 -15.32 47.79
CA ASN A 2 22.77 -16.71 47.43
C ASN A 2 23.06 -17.11 45.97
N ARG A 3 24.37 -17.11 45.70
CA ARG A 3 25.12 -17.94 44.74
C ARG A 3 25.01 -19.44 45.11
N ARG A 4 25.06 -20.33 44.11
CA ARG A 4 26.09 -21.40 44.00
C ARG A 4 25.95 -22.24 42.72
N THR A 5 27.07 -22.32 42.02
CA THR A 5 27.45 -23.20 40.91
C THR A 5 27.56 -24.66 41.36
N PHE A 6 27.28 -25.62 40.49
CA PHE A 6 28.00 -26.91 40.45
C PHE A 6 28.06 -27.47 39.02
N LEU A 7 29.24 -28.03 38.70
CA LEU A 7 29.66 -28.62 37.43
C LEU A 7 29.24 -30.09 37.29
N ALA A 8 29.03 -30.47 36.03
CA ALA A 8 29.38 -31.70 35.32
C ALA A 8 29.05 -33.09 35.91
N THR A 9 28.38 -33.91 35.10
CA THR A 9 28.89 -35.23 34.69
C THR A 9 28.11 -35.74 33.48
N ALA A 10 28.84 -36.08 32.41
CA ALA A 10 28.34 -36.77 31.24
C ALA A 10 28.55 -38.27 31.43
N THR A 11 27.51 -39.07 31.20
CA THR A 11 27.62 -40.52 31.02
C THR A 11 26.84 -40.90 29.76
N ALA A 12 27.59 -41.38 28.77
CA ALA A 12 27.06 -42.00 27.57
C ALA A 12 26.59 -43.42 27.91
N GLY A 13 25.30 -43.70 27.67
CA GLY A 13 24.72 -45.04 27.73
C GLY A 13 23.99 -45.33 26.43
N VAL A 14 24.58 -46.19 25.60
CA VAL A 14 23.95 -46.72 24.39
C VAL A 14 22.86 -47.70 24.80
N ALA A 15 21.60 -47.38 24.51
CA ALA A 15 20.48 -48.30 24.62
C ALA A 15 20.02 -48.70 23.22
N VAL A 16 20.24 -49.96 22.87
CA VAL A 16 19.68 -50.63 21.69
C VAL A 16 18.21 -50.94 21.99
N SER A 17 17.28 -50.30 21.28
CA SER A 17 15.86 -50.63 21.33
C SER A 17 15.46 -51.39 20.06
N THR A 18 14.96 -52.60 20.27
CA THR A 18 14.40 -53.50 19.27
C THR A 18 13.07 -52.96 18.77
N VAL A 19 12.92 -52.81 17.45
CA VAL A 19 11.67 -52.40 16.79
C VAL A 19 10.74 -53.60 16.74
N ALA A 20 9.67 -53.58 17.54
CA ALA A 20 8.54 -54.50 17.40
C ALA A 20 7.57 -53.95 16.33
N ALA A 21 7.32 -54.74 15.29
CA ALA A 21 6.39 -54.42 14.22
C ALA A 21 4.93 -54.37 14.73
N ARG A 22 4.22 -53.27 14.42
CA ARG A 22 2.77 -53.15 14.62
C ARG A 22 2.02 -53.66 13.38
N PRO A 23 0.84 -54.29 13.53
CA PRO A 23 0.09 -54.82 12.40
C PRO A 23 -0.54 -53.70 11.57
N ALA A 24 -0.58 -53.94 10.26
CA ALA A 24 -1.15 -53.03 9.27
C ALA A 24 -2.66 -52.86 9.48
N THR A 25 -3.10 -51.63 9.72
CA THR A 25 -4.51 -51.25 9.61
C THR A 25 -4.87 -51.06 8.14
N ALA A 26 -5.93 -51.74 7.71
CA ALA A 26 -6.43 -51.72 6.35
C ALA A 26 -6.78 -50.28 5.91
N ARG A 27 -6.13 -49.86 4.83
CA ARG A 27 -6.37 -48.60 4.12
C ARG A 27 -7.72 -48.73 3.41
N THR A 28 -8.75 -48.08 3.93
CA THR A 28 -10.03 -47.96 3.21
C THR A 28 -9.80 -47.18 1.92
N ALA A 29 -10.20 -47.79 0.81
CA ALA A 29 -10.07 -47.23 -0.52
C ALA A 29 -10.93 -45.97 -0.67
N ALA A 30 -10.27 -44.81 -0.68
CA ALA A 30 -10.79 -43.58 -1.27
C ALA A 30 -9.64 -42.67 -1.78
N ASP A 31 -8.58 -43.26 -2.32
CA ASP A 31 -7.65 -42.57 -3.22
C ASP A 31 -8.13 -42.87 -4.64
N ARG A 32 -9.07 -42.05 -5.14
CA ARG A 32 -9.21 -41.92 -6.60
C ARG A 32 -8.12 -40.94 -7.04
N PRO A 33 -7.32 -41.26 -8.08
CA PRO A 33 -6.46 -40.26 -8.68
C PRO A 33 -7.36 -39.09 -9.12
N ASP A 34 -6.88 -37.86 -8.95
CA ASP A 34 -7.43 -36.65 -9.55
C ASP A 34 -7.52 -36.89 -11.07
N ALA A 35 -8.64 -37.47 -11.51
CA ALA A 35 -9.03 -37.47 -12.89
C ALA A 35 -9.10 -36.00 -13.28
N ALA A 36 -8.47 -35.65 -14.40
CA ALA A 36 -8.54 -34.33 -15.02
C ALA A 36 -10.02 -33.94 -15.21
N LEU A 37 -10.61 -33.35 -14.17
CA LEU A 37 -11.96 -32.82 -14.21
C LEU A 37 -11.91 -31.67 -15.20
N SER A 38 -12.61 -31.83 -16.32
CA SER A 38 -12.71 -30.78 -17.33
C SER A 38 -13.10 -29.48 -16.64
N LEU A 39 -12.29 -28.43 -16.80
CA LEU A 39 -12.63 -27.10 -16.30
C LEU A 39 -14.01 -26.75 -16.83
N ASP A 40 -14.96 -26.49 -15.93
CA ASP A 40 -16.31 -26.05 -16.27
C ASP A 40 -16.20 -24.65 -16.91
N ARG A 41 -16.11 -24.63 -18.24
CA ARG A 41 -15.93 -23.43 -19.05
C ARG A 41 -17.23 -23.10 -19.73
N ARG A 42 -17.75 -21.92 -19.43
CA ARG A 42 -19.03 -21.42 -19.93
C ARG A 42 -18.74 -20.16 -20.72
N HIS A 43 -19.24 -20.07 -21.94
CA HIS A 43 -19.18 -18.86 -22.75
C HIS A 43 -20.60 -18.30 -22.87
N VAL A 44 -20.79 -17.04 -22.52
CA VAL A 44 -22.09 -16.37 -22.45
C VAL A 44 -22.08 -15.09 -23.28
N ARG A 45 -23.17 -14.81 -23.98
CA ARG A 45 -23.32 -13.68 -24.91
C ARG A 45 -24.38 -12.68 -24.48
N SER A 46 -25.12 -12.96 -23.40
CA SER A 46 -26.17 -12.09 -22.85
C SER A 46 -26.16 -12.08 -21.33
N LEU A 47 -26.81 -11.05 -20.73
CA LEU A 47 -27.00 -10.98 -19.28
C LEU A 47 -27.79 -12.16 -18.73
N ASP A 48 -28.77 -12.68 -19.48
CA ASP A 48 -29.58 -13.82 -19.04
C ASP A 48 -28.82 -15.15 -19.11
N GLU A 49 -27.92 -15.31 -20.07
CA GLU A 49 -26.97 -16.43 -20.07
C GLU A 49 -25.99 -16.33 -18.89
N LEU A 50 -25.46 -15.13 -18.62
CA LEU A 50 -24.58 -14.89 -17.48
C LEU A 50 -25.27 -15.22 -16.15
N ARG A 51 -26.50 -14.75 -15.94
CA ARG A 51 -27.30 -15.04 -14.73
C ARG A 51 -27.56 -16.55 -14.57
N ARG A 52 -27.93 -17.25 -15.64
CA ARG A 52 -28.12 -18.71 -15.61
C ARG A 52 -26.81 -19.45 -15.32
N ALA A 53 -25.70 -18.98 -15.89
CA ALA A 53 -24.38 -19.54 -15.62
C ALA A 53 -23.96 -19.32 -14.17
N LEU A 54 -24.26 -18.17 -13.57
CA LEU A 54 -23.97 -17.92 -12.15
C LEU A 54 -24.81 -18.82 -11.23
N GLY A 55 -26.08 -19.06 -11.56
CA GLY A 55 -27.00 -19.87 -10.74
C GLY A 55 -26.60 -21.34 -10.54
N THR A 56 -25.64 -21.84 -11.33
CA THR A 56 -25.13 -23.22 -11.24
C THR A 56 -23.61 -23.28 -11.15
N ALA A 57 -22.93 -22.16 -10.90
CA ALA A 57 -21.48 -22.11 -10.81
C ALA A 57 -20.98 -22.76 -9.51
N GLY A 58 -20.04 -23.68 -9.64
CA GLY A 58 -19.31 -24.30 -8.52
C GLY A 58 -17.81 -24.00 -8.54
N PRO A 59 -17.04 -24.47 -7.54
CA PRO A 59 -15.60 -24.24 -7.48
C PRO A 59 -14.85 -24.58 -8.78
N GLY A 60 -14.08 -23.61 -9.30
CA GLY A 60 -13.30 -23.75 -10.54
C GLY A 60 -14.07 -23.48 -11.83
N THR A 61 -15.34 -23.06 -11.74
CA THR A 61 -16.09 -22.61 -12.92
C THR A 61 -15.43 -21.36 -13.51
N VAL A 62 -15.30 -21.31 -14.83
CA VAL A 62 -14.85 -20.14 -15.58
C VAL A 62 -15.96 -19.72 -16.54
N ILE A 63 -16.57 -18.57 -16.27
CA ILE A 63 -17.58 -17.94 -17.12
C ILE A 63 -16.89 -16.84 -17.93
N THR A 64 -16.80 -17.02 -19.25
CA THR A 64 -16.28 -16.02 -20.19
C THR A 64 -17.45 -15.29 -20.83
N VAL A 65 -17.55 -13.99 -20.59
CA VAL A 65 -18.54 -13.08 -21.17
C VAL A 65 -17.99 -12.58 -22.49
N ALA A 66 -18.73 -12.78 -23.58
CA ALA A 66 -18.33 -12.30 -24.90
C ALA A 66 -18.13 -10.79 -24.93
N ASP A 67 -17.33 -10.31 -25.87
CA ASP A 67 -17.15 -8.87 -26.05
C ASP A 67 -18.48 -8.20 -26.45
N GLY A 68 -18.75 -7.03 -25.88
CA GLY A 68 -19.99 -6.30 -26.11
C GLY A 68 -20.31 -5.29 -25.04
N ILE A 69 -21.32 -4.45 -25.33
CA ILE A 69 -21.88 -3.51 -24.37
C ILE A 69 -23.09 -4.15 -23.71
N TYR A 70 -23.03 -4.30 -22.39
CA TYR A 70 -24.07 -4.89 -21.57
C TYR A 70 -24.72 -3.81 -20.71
N GLN A 71 -25.88 -3.33 -21.15
CA GLN A 71 -26.71 -2.42 -20.37
C GLN A 71 -27.42 -3.20 -19.26
N VAL A 72 -26.95 -3.06 -18.03
CA VAL A 72 -27.56 -3.70 -16.86
C VAL A 72 -28.82 -2.91 -16.46
N PRO A 73 -30.02 -3.52 -16.48
CA PRO A 73 -31.26 -2.80 -16.18
C PRO A 73 -31.28 -2.30 -14.73
N ALA A 74 -31.85 -1.11 -14.52
CA ALA A 74 -32.06 -0.56 -13.18
C ALA A 74 -32.85 -1.54 -12.30
N GLY A 75 -32.38 -1.76 -11.07
CA GLY A 75 -32.99 -2.71 -10.13
C GLY A 75 -32.75 -4.20 -10.45
N GLN A 76 -32.00 -4.53 -11.50
CA GLN A 76 -31.70 -5.93 -11.87
C GLN A 76 -30.19 -6.17 -12.05
N PRO A 77 -29.38 -5.99 -10.99
CA PRO A 77 -27.95 -6.24 -11.06
C PRO A 77 -27.63 -7.71 -11.41
N ILE A 78 -26.38 -7.96 -11.79
CA ILE A 78 -25.82 -9.30 -11.95
C ILE A 78 -25.45 -9.83 -10.56
N ALA A 79 -26.37 -10.56 -9.94
CA ALA A 79 -26.21 -11.06 -8.58
C ALA A 79 -25.19 -12.21 -8.47
N ILE A 80 -24.26 -12.10 -7.53
CA ILE A 80 -23.33 -13.13 -7.08
C ILE A 80 -23.67 -13.43 -5.62
N THR A 81 -24.58 -14.38 -5.40
CA THR A 81 -25.18 -14.64 -4.08
C THR A 81 -24.84 -16.05 -3.61
N GLY A 82 -24.19 -16.17 -2.46
CA GLY A 82 -23.86 -17.46 -1.84
C GLY A 82 -22.87 -18.33 -2.63
N LEU A 83 -22.18 -17.78 -3.63
CA LEU A 83 -21.24 -18.54 -4.45
C LEU A 83 -19.93 -18.75 -3.69
N ARG A 84 -19.46 -20.00 -3.65
CA ARG A 84 -18.26 -20.40 -2.90
C ARG A 84 -17.30 -21.14 -3.82
N GLY A 85 -16.26 -20.45 -4.27
CA GLY A 85 -15.09 -21.08 -4.87
C GLY A 85 -14.18 -21.74 -3.83
N ARG A 86 -12.91 -21.95 -4.19
CA ARG A 86 -11.84 -22.39 -3.27
C ARG A 86 -10.53 -21.64 -3.60
N PRO A 87 -9.56 -21.50 -2.67
CA PRO A 87 -8.33 -20.74 -2.89
C PRO A 87 -7.52 -21.10 -4.15
N HIS A 88 -7.60 -22.35 -4.62
CA HIS A 88 -6.94 -22.81 -5.86
C HIS A 88 -7.92 -23.17 -6.98
N ARG A 89 -9.21 -22.97 -6.74
CA ARG A 89 -10.31 -23.20 -7.69
C ARG A 89 -11.38 -22.12 -7.49
N PRO A 90 -11.04 -20.83 -7.70
CA PRO A 90 -12.03 -19.77 -7.60
C PRO A 90 -13.11 -19.94 -8.66
N ILE A 91 -14.26 -19.29 -8.48
CA ILE A 91 -15.18 -19.05 -9.58
C ILE A 91 -14.67 -17.79 -10.30
N VAL A 92 -14.33 -17.94 -11.57
CA VAL A 92 -13.81 -16.85 -12.40
C VAL A 92 -14.91 -16.39 -13.34
N ILE A 93 -15.24 -15.11 -13.29
CA ILE A 93 -16.12 -14.43 -14.22
C ILE A 93 -15.22 -13.43 -14.94
N ARG A 94 -15.07 -13.59 -16.25
CA ARG A 94 -14.12 -12.79 -17.03
C ARG A 94 -14.72 -12.29 -18.33
N SER A 95 -14.23 -11.15 -18.79
CA SER A 95 -14.41 -10.70 -20.17
C SER A 95 -13.64 -11.59 -21.15
N GLU A 96 -14.11 -11.72 -22.38
CA GLU A 96 -13.46 -12.47 -23.46
C GLU A 96 -12.13 -11.83 -23.86
N SER A 97 -12.14 -10.53 -24.15
CA SER A 97 -10.94 -9.70 -24.20
C SER A 97 -10.90 -8.72 -23.03
N THR A 98 -9.71 -8.35 -22.54
CA THR A 98 -9.56 -7.34 -21.49
C THR A 98 -10.15 -6.00 -21.95
N GLY A 99 -11.18 -5.53 -21.26
CA GLY A 99 -11.96 -4.33 -21.59
C GLY A 99 -13.10 -4.55 -22.58
N GLY A 100 -13.25 -5.76 -23.15
CA GLY A 100 -14.22 -6.05 -24.22
C GLY A 100 -15.68 -6.14 -23.76
N ALA A 101 -15.95 -6.64 -22.55
CA ALA A 101 -17.26 -6.63 -21.93
C ALA A 101 -17.45 -5.33 -21.12
N VAL A 102 -18.18 -4.39 -21.70
CA VAL A 102 -18.46 -3.06 -21.13
C VAL A 102 -19.79 -3.09 -20.38
N LEU A 103 -19.76 -2.84 -19.07
CA LEU A 103 -20.93 -2.88 -18.20
C LEU A 103 -21.44 -1.46 -17.94
N THR A 104 -22.61 -1.12 -18.48
CA THR A 104 -23.29 0.18 -18.30
C THR A 104 -24.57 0.02 -17.46
N GLY A 105 -25.20 1.13 -17.09
CA GLY A 105 -26.41 1.15 -16.26
C GLY A 105 -26.15 1.71 -14.86
N GLU A 106 -27.06 1.45 -13.91
CA GLU A 106 -26.88 1.98 -12.55
C GLU A 106 -25.88 1.17 -11.74
N GLN A 107 -25.97 -0.16 -11.80
CA GLN A 107 -25.17 -1.07 -10.98
C GLN A 107 -25.04 -2.41 -11.70
N SER A 108 -23.82 -2.92 -11.80
CA SER A 108 -23.44 -4.12 -12.54
C SER A 108 -23.47 -5.35 -11.64
N PHE A 109 -22.33 -5.80 -11.11
CA PHE A 109 -22.29 -6.93 -10.16
C PHE A 109 -22.67 -6.49 -8.75
N VAL A 110 -23.44 -7.34 -8.06
CA VAL A 110 -23.73 -7.20 -6.62
C VAL A 110 -23.40 -8.51 -5.94
N LEU A 111 -22.50 -8.45 -4.95
CA LEU A 111 -22.04 -9.61 -4.21
C LEU A 111 -22.81 -9.73 -2.89
N THR A 112 -23.07 -10.97 -2.46
CA THR A 112 -23.66 -11.26 -1.15
C THR A 112 -23.19 -12.63 -0.68
N GLY A 113 -22.68 -12.73 0.54
CA GLY A 113 -22.31 -13.99 1.19
C GLY A 113 -21.41 -14.91 0.37
N SER A 114 -20.53 -14.36 -0.47
CA SER A 114 -19.77 -15.09 -1.49
C SER A 114 -18.27 -15.09 -1.20
N SER A 115 -17.55 -16.12 -1.67
CA SER A 115 -16.12 -16.25 -1.43
C SER A 115 -15.36 -16.92 -2.57
N ASP A 116 -14.08 -16.57 -2.71
CA ASP A 116 -13.18 -17.10 -3.75
C ASP A 116 -13.73 -16.84 -5.17
N ILE A 117 -14.07 -15.57 -5.42
CA ILE A 117 -14.59 -15.08 -6.71
C ILE A 117 -13.55 -14.18 -7.36
N THR A 118 -13.34 -14.34 -8.67
CA THR A 118 -12.52 -13.42 -9.48
C THR A 118 -13.38 -12.73 -10.52
N LEU A 119 -13.35 -11.41 -10.55
CA LEU A 119 -13.89 -10.58 -11.64
C LEU A 119 -12.72 -10.03 -12.45
N GLU A 120 -12.65 -10.45 -13.71
CA GLU A 120 -11.47 -10.23 -14.55
C GLU A 120 -11.82 -9.54 -15.87
N GLY A 121 -11.08 -8.47 -16.21
CA GLY A 121 -11.08 -7.94 -17.57
C GLY A 121 -12.29 -7.09 -17.96
N PHE A 122 -13.17 -6.68 -17.05
CA PHE A 122 -14.36 -5.88 -17.38
C PHE A 122 -14.05 -4.39 -17.50
N ALA A 123 -14.82 -3.70 -18.34
CA ALA A 123 -14.89 -2.23 -18.34
C ALA A 123 -16.16 -1.77 -17.61
N PHE A 124 -16.00 -1.15 -16.43
CA PHE A 124 -17.12 -0.66 -15.62
C PHE A 124 -17.44 0.80 -15.98
N ARG A 125 -18.68 1.05 -16.39
CA ARG A 125 -19.24 2.35 -16.80
C ARG A 125 -20.59 2.64 -16.14
N GLN A 126 -20.80 2.08 -14.96
CA GLN A 126 -22.02 2.22 -14.17
C GLN A 126 -22.09 3.57 -13.43
N SER A 127 -23.28 3.99 -12.99
CA SER A 127 -23.46 5.26 -12.27
C SER A 127 -23.37 5.18 -10.75
N LYS A 128 -23.53 3.99 -10.15
CA LYS A 128 -23.31 3.75 -8.71
C LYS A 128 -21.96 3.10 -8.46
N GLY A 129 -21.46 3.24 -7.23
CA GLY A 129 -20.24 2.58 -6.79
C GLY A 129 -20.33 1.05 -6.84
N PHE A 130 -19.18 0.41 -6.98
CA PHE A 130 -19.00 -1.02 -6.83
C PHE A 130 -18.61 -1.33 -5.38
N GLU A 131 -19.23 -2.33 -4.76
CA GLU A 131 -18.90 -2.73 -3.39
C GLU A 131 -18.53 -4.21 -3.30
N VAL A 132 -17.49 -4.51 -2.53
CA VAL A 132 -17.14 -5.85 -2.04
C VAL A 132 -17.58 -5.94 -0.57
N PRO A 133 -18.78 -6.46 -0.26
CA PRO A 133 -19.38 -6.32 1.07
C PRO A 133 -18.71 -7.17 2.14
N ALA A 134 -18.90 -6.82 3.41
CA ALA A 134 -18.21 -7.44 4.55
C ALA A 134 -18.56 -8.92 4.79
N ASP A 135 -19.68 -9.40 4.26
CA ASP A 135 -20.09 -10.80 4.34
C ASP A 135 -19.44 -11.68 3.25
N CYS A 136 -18.64 -11.07 2.37
CA CYS A 136 -17.82 -11.75 1.37
C CYS A 136 -16.37 -11.92 1.85
N ARG A 137 -15.59 -12.77 1.17
CA ARG A 137 -14.17 -13.02 1.51
C ARG A 137 -13.36 -13.52 0.31
N ARG A 138 -12.07 -13.16 0.20
CA ARG A 138 -11.20 -13.61 -0.90
C ARG A 138 -11.80 -13.30 -2.28
N ILE A 139 -12.22 -12.04 -2.46
CA ILE A 139 -12.68 -11.53 -3.75
C ILE A 139 -11.49 -10.92 -4.47
N ARG A 140 -11.34 -11.23 -5.76
CA ARG A 140 -10.29 -10.66 -6.61
C ARG A 140 -10.91 -9.82 -7.71
N LEU A 141 -10.52 -8.55 -7.79
CA LEU A 141 -10.80 -7.67 -8.91
C LEU A 141 -9.49 -7.51 -9.68
N THR A 142 -9.41 -8.06 -10.88
CA THR A 142 -8.17 -8.03 -11.67
C THR A 142 -8.36 -7.60 -13.10
N ARG A 143 -7.41 -6.83 -13.64
CA ARG A 143 -7.43 -6.39 -15.05
C ARG A 143 -8.71 -5.63 -15.46
N ASN A 144 -9.39 -4.98 -14.52
CA ASN A 144 -10.60 -4.22 -14.83
C ASN A 144 -10.28 -2.76 -15.10
N ASP A 145 -11.13 -2.14 -15.90
CA ASP A 145 -11.08 -0.73 -16.22
C ASP A 145 -12.28 0.01 -15.60
N PHE A 146 -12.02 0.75 -14.53
CA PHE A 146 -13.02 1.54 -13.81
C PHE A 146 -13.00 2.98 -14.32
N GLN A 147 -14.08 3.36 -14.99
CA GLN A 147 -14.40 4.74 -15.36
C GLN A 147 -15.89 4.94 -15.14
N LEU A 148 -16.29 4.97 -13.87
CA LEU A 148 -17.71 5.11 -13.52
C LEU A 148 -18.24 6.49 -13.93
N ALA A 149 -19.56 6.66 -13.91
CA ALA A 149 -20.14 7.98 -14.16
C ALA A 149 -19.55 9.01 -13.19
N ASP A 150 -19.16 10.17 -13.73
CA ASP A 150 -18.51 11.22 -12.96
C ASP A 150 -19.53 12.05 -12.18
N ILE A 151 -20.01 11.46 -11.09
CA ILE A 151 -21.06 12.00 -10.23
C ILE A 151 -20.46 12.34 -8.86
N ALA A 152 -20.71 13.56 -8.40
CA ALA A 152 -20.26 14.03 -7.10
C ALA A 152 -20.79 13.15 -5.95
N GLY A 153 -19.89 12.77 -5.05
CA GLY A 153 -20.16 11.92 -3.89
C GLY A 153 -20.05 10.42 -4.17
N VAL A 154 -19.96 9.98 -5.43
CA VAL A 154 -19.81 8.56 -5.74
C VAL A 154 -18.37 8.11 -5.51
N HIS A 155 -18.19 7.17 -4.59
CA HIS A 155 -16.97 6.38 -4.44
C HIS A 155 -17.00 5.23 -5.44
N TRP A 156 -15.91 5.00 -6.19
CA TRP A 156 -15.95 4.05 -7.31
C TRP A 156 -15.91 2.60 -6.87
N VAL A 157 -14.96 2.23 -6.01
CA VAL A 157 -14.86 0.90 -5.44
C VAL A 157 -14.74 1.00 -3.92
N MET A 158 -15.62 0.30 -3.20
CA MET A 158 -15.60 0.16 -1.76
C MET A 158 -15.33 -1.30 -1.37
N VAL A 159 -14.30 -1.54 -0.58
CA VAL A 159 -13.92 -2.86 -0.07
C VAL A 159 -14.23 -2.93 1.41
N ARG A 160 -14.98 -3.96 1.81
CA ARG A 160 -15.29 -4.30 3.21
C ARG A 160 -15.01 -5.75 3.56
N ALA A 161 -14.82 -6.60 2.56
CA ALA A 161 -14.45 -8.00 2.71
C ALA A 161 -12.96 -8.21 3.01
N ASP A 162 -12.67 -9.13 3.92
CA ASP A 162 -11.31 -9.57 4.20
C ASP A 162 -10.68 -10.30 3.00
N HIS A 163 -9.36 -10.19 2.91
CA HIS A 163 -8.51 -10.86 1.92
C HIS A 163 -8.90 -10.53 0.47
N THR A 164 -9.47 -9.33 0.27
CA THR A 164 -9.77 -8.83 -1.07
C THR A 164 -8.46 -8.45 -1.76
N THR A 165 -8.30 -8.87 -3.02
CA THR A 165 -7.16 -8.48 -3.87
C THR A 165 -7.66 -7.59 -5.00
N LEU A 166 -7.08 -6.41 -5.16
CA LEU A 166 -7.28 -5.55 -6.31
C LEU A 166 -5.95 -5.45 -7.04
N ASP A 167 -5.85 -6.07 -8.21
CA ASP A 167 -4.60 -6.07 -8.95
C ASP A 167 -4.74 -5.76 -10.45
N HIS A 168 -3.77 -5.05 -11.02
CA HIS A 168 -3.75 -4.75 -12.45
C HIS A 168 -5.01 -4.00 -12.95
N ASN A 169 -5.71 -3.25 -12.11
CA ASN A 169 -6.87 -2.46 -12.55
C ASN A 169 -6.46 -1.05 -12.96
N ALA A 170 -7.28 -0.38 -13.77
CA ALA A 170 -7.18 1.05 -14.05
C ALA A 170 -8.35 1.79 -13.39
N PHE A 171 -8.04 2.92 -12.75
CA PHE A 171 -9.00 3.90 -12.22
C PHE A 171 -8.63 5.26 -12.79
N HIS A 172 -9.49 5.86 -13.61
CA HIS A 172 -9.12 7.09 -14.32
C HIS A 172 -10.27 8.03 -14.64
N GLY A 173 -9.97 9.33 -14.68
CA GLY A 173 -10.85 10.35 -15.25
C GLY A 173 -11.97 10.84 -14.33
N LYS A 174 -11.85 10.71 -13.00
CA LYS A 174 -12.81 11.32 -12.06
C LYS A 174 -12.49 12.81 -11.86
N THR A 175 -13.50 13.67 -12.03
CA THR A 175 -13.37 15.13 -11.85
C THR A 175 -14.23 15.70 -10.71
N THR A 176 -15.05 14.85 -10.10
CA THR A 176 -16.02 15.20 -9.05
C THR A 176 -15.65 14.65 -7.68
N LEU A 177 -16.27 15.18 -6.61
CA LEU A 177 -16.13 14.66 -5.24
C LEU A 177 -16.28 13.13 -5.18
N GLY A 178 -15.44 12.47 -4.38
CA GLY A 178 -15.45 11.03 -4.14
C GLY A 178 -14.10 10.39 -4.43
N ILE A 179 -13.89 9.18 -3.91
CA ILE A 179 -12.63 8.46 -4.02
C ILE A 179 -12.67 7.39 -5.11
N TYR A 180 -11.51 6.97 -5.62
CA TYR A 180 -11.44 5.78 -6.48
C TYR A 180 -11.62 4.50 -5.66
N LEU A 181 -10.82 4.33 -4.61
CA LEU A 181 -10.80 3.11 -3.80
C LEU A 181 -10.89 3.43 -2.32
N GLY A 182 -12.00 3.04 -1.69
CA GLY A 182 -12.15 3.01 -0.24
C GLY A 182 -11.98 1.61 0.31
N ILE A 183 -11.18 1.47 1.37
CA ILE A 183 -11.01 0.20 2.07
C ILE A 183 -11.43 0.42 3.52
N GLU A 184 -12.42 -0.34 3.97
CA GLU A 184 -12.97 -0.31 5.31
C GLU A 184 -13.24 -1.75 5.77
N GLY A 185 -13.89 -1.96 6.91
CA GLY A 185 -14.39 -3.26 7.32
C GLY A 185 -15.89 -3.23 7.58
N ALA A 186 -16.38 -4.27 8.27
CA ALA A 186 -17.75 -4.31 8.76
C ALA A 186 -18.03 -3.18 9.76
N GLY A 187 -19.31 -2.91 10.00
CA GLY A 187 -19.76 -1.94 11.00
C GLY A 187 -19.16 -0.54 10.79
N THR A 188 -18.89 0.17 11.87
CA THR A 188 -18.46 1.57 11.84
C THR A 188 -17.00 1.78 12.25
N ASP A 189 -16.35 0.80 12.88
CA ASP A 189 -15.01 0.94 13.47
C ASP A 189 -14.02 -0.18 13.12
N GLN A 190 -14.44 -1.27 12.44
CA GLN A 190 -13.55 -2.37 12.04
C GLN A 190 -12.81 -2.12 10.72
N MET A 191 -11.78 -2.89 10.42
CA MET A 191 -11.12 -2.87 9.11
C MET A 191 -11.18 -4.24 8.44
N ALA A 192 -11.34 -4.28 7.11
CA ALA A 192 -11.10 -5.50 6.35
C ALA A 192 -9.64 -5.92 6.52
N GLN A 193 -9.44 -7.20 6.80
CA GLN A 193 -8.12 -7.77 7.08
C GLN A 193 -7.43 -8.25 5.81
N GLY A 194 -6.13 -7.94 5.67
CA GLY A 194 -5.28 -8.52 4.62
C GLY A 194 -5.67 -8.13 3.20
N VAL A 195 -6.21 -6.91 3.01
CA VAL A 195 -6.49 -6.38 1.66
C VAL A 195 -5.16 -6.11 0.93
N HIS A 196 -5.07 -6.54 -0.33
CA HIS A 196 -3.88 -6.36 -1.15
C HIS A 196 -4.21 -5.55 -2.42
N VAL A 197 -3.54 -4.41 -2.59
CA VAL A 197 -3.69 -3.50 -3.73
C VAL A 197 -2.36 -3.48 -4.50
N TYR A 198 -2.35 -4.12 -5.68
CA TYR A 198 -1.12 -4.44 -6.41
C TYR A 198 -1.14 -4.02 -7.89
N ARG A 199 -0.14 -3.29 -8.38
CA ARG A 199 -0.03 -2.97 -9.82
C ARG A 199 -1.25 -2.31 -10.45
N ASN A 200 -2.03 -1.55 -9.68
CA ASN A 200 -3.11 -0.75 -10.23
C ASN A 200 -2.57 0.58 -10.77
N HIS A 201 -3.26 1.12 -11.77
CA HIS A 201 -3.00 2.44 -12.33
C HIS A 201 -4.12 3.41 -11.92
N PHE A 202 -3.78 4.37 -11.06
CA PHE A 202 -4.65 5.48 -10.69
C PHE A 202 -4.21 6.72 -11.46
N SER A 203 -5.05 7.23 -12.35
CA SER A 203 -4.69 8.39 -13.17
C SER A 203 -5.78 9.44 -13.25
N ASP A 204 -5.40 10.66 -13.59
CA ASP A 204 -6.34 11.72 -14.00
C ASP A 204 -7.48 11.96 -13.01
N HIS A 205 -7.16 11.90 -11.72
CA HIS A 205 -8.09 12.33 -10.68
C HIS A 205 -7.94 13.83 -10.52
N SER A 206 -9.00 14.59 -10.71
CA SER A 206 -9.03 16.02 -10.38
C SER A 206 -10.27 16.32 -9.56
N PHE A 207 -10.19 17.27 -8.66
CA PHE A 207 -11.34 17.74 -7.92
C PHE A 207 -10.99 19.12 -7.37
N PRO A 208 -11.77 20.16 -7.69
CA PRO A 208 -11.43 21.52 -7.27
C PRO A 208 -11.77 21.82 -5.81
N GLY A 209 -12.45 20.90 -5.10
CA GLY A 209 -12.79 21.09 -3.69
C GLY A 209 -11.65 20.67 -2.76
N ASP A 210 -11.82 20.98 -1.48
CA ASP A 210 -10.72 20.89 -0.50
C ASP A 210 -10.49 19.48 0.07
N ASN A 211 -11.49 18.59 0.03
CA ASN A 211 -11.43 17.29 0.70
C ASN A 211 -12.35 16.25 0.04
N GLY A 212 -11.91 15.00 -0.01
CA GLY A 212 -12.72 13.84 -0.42
C GLY A 212 -12.48 13.39 -1.86
N GLY A 213 -11.35 13.80 -2.45
CA GLY A 213 -10.88 13.42 -3.78
C GLY A 213 -9.69 12.45 -3.74
N GLU A 214 -9.56 11.64 -2.69
CA GLU A 214 -8.43 10.72 -2.55
C GLU A 214 -8.51 9.58 -3.60
N PRO A 215 -7.45 9.26 -4.37
CA PRO A 215 -7.37 8.01 -5.10
C PRO A 215 -7.57 6.79 -4.20
N ILE A 216 -6.84 6.69 -3.09
CA ILE A 216 -7.03 5.64 -2.09
C ILE A 216 -7.33 6.25 -0.73
N ARG A 217 -8.41 5.78 -0.09
CA ARG A 217 -8.68 5.99 1.34
C ARG A 217 -8.74 4.65 2.08
N LEU A 218 -7.72 4.38 2.89
CA LEU A 218 -7.57 3.17 3.69
C LEU A 218 -8.05 3.43 5.12
N GLY A 219 -9.35 3.23 5.35
CA GLY A 219 -10.03 3.49 6.62
C GLY A 219 -10.69 4.86 6.69
N VAL A 220 -11.17 5.20 7.88
CA VAL A 220 -11.74 6.51 8.26
C VAL A 220 -11.42 6.74 9.73
N SER A 221 -11.59 7.96 10.24
CA SER A 221 -11.25 8.34 11.62
C SER A 221 -11.73 7.34 12.70
N PRO A 222 -12.99 6.88 12.71
CA PRO A 222 -13.44 5.86 13.68
C PRO A 222 -12.64 4.55 13.67
N ARG A 223 -12.04 4.20 12.52
CA ARG A 223 -11.29 2.97 12.29
C ARG A 223 -9.78 3.12 12.53
N ALA A 224 -9.32 4.29 13.01
CA ALA A 224 -7.90 4.60 13.18
C ALA A 224 -7.12 3.53 13.97
N LEU A 225 -7.66 3.07 15.10
CA LEU A 225 -7.00 2.09 15.97
C LEU A 225 -7.15 0.64 15.48
N SER A 226 -7.96 0.41 14.45
CA SER A 226 -8.16 -0.93 13.90
C SER A 226 -6.99 -1.31 12.99
N THR A 227 -6.32 -2.41 13.34
CA THR A 227 -5.27 -2.99 12.51
C THR A 227 -5.90 -3.64 11.29
N ALA A 228 -5.45 -3.31 10.09
CA ALA A 228 -5.97 -3.89 8.85
C ALA A 228 -4.99 -4.88 8.21
N GLY A 229 -3.67 -4.71 8.41
CA GLY A 229 -2.67 -5.52 7.73
C GLY A 229 -2.74 -5.40 6.21
N ALA A 230 -3.22 -4.25 5.70
CA ALA A 230 -3.36 -4.04 4.27
C ALA A 230 -1.99 -3.78 3.63
N VAL A 231 -1.82 -4.26 2.40
CA VAL A 231 -0.62 -4.03 1.59
C VAL A 231 -1.02 -3.22 0.36
N ILE A 232 -0.48 -2.02 0.24
CA ILE A 232 -0.59 -1.18 -0.97
C ILE A 232 0.78 -1.15 -1.61
N GLU A 233 0.98 -1.95 -2.64
CA GLU A 233 2.31 -2.08 -3.24
C GLU A 233 2.36 -2.04 -4.76
N SER A 234 3.45 -1.48 -5.28
CA SER A 234 3.74 -1.44 -6.71
C SER A 234 2.61 -0.83 -7.56
N ASN A 235 1.90 0.17 -7.04
CA ASN A 235 0.87 0.90 -7.80
C ASN A 235 1.45 2.19 -8.38
N LEU A 236 0.86 2.64 -9.49
CA LEU A 236 1.22 3.90 -10.14
C LEU A 236 0.09 4.92 -9.98
N PHE A 237 0.47 6.13 -9.56
CA PHE A 237 -0.39 7.29 -9.46
C PHE A 237 0.15 8.39 -10.38
N GLU A 238 -0.65 8.82 -11.36
CA GLU A 238 -0.29 9.90 -12.29
C GLU A 238 -1.35 10.97 -12.31
N ARG A 239 -0.97 12.24 -12.09
CA ARG A 239 -1.93 13.34 -12.05
C ARG A 239 -3.05 13.05 -11.05
N ALA A 240 -2.69 12.49 -9.88
CA ALA A 240 -3.56 12.30 -8.74
C ALA A 240 -3.77 13.65 -8.05
N ASN A 241 -4.66 14.45 -8.62
CA ASN A 241 -4.87 15.86 -8.31
C ASN A 241 -6.19 16.15 -7.59
N GLY A 242 -6.92 15.13 -7.17
CA GLY A 242 -8.20 15.29 -6.48
C GLY A 242 -8.10 15.73 -5.02
N ASP A 243 -6.98 15.47 -4.36
CA ASP A 243 -6.79 15.72 -2.94
C ASP A 243 -5.28 15.81 -2.64
N PRO A 244 -4.84 16.56 -1.61
CA PRO A 244 -3.45 16.47 -1.13
C PRO A 244 -3.04 15.05 -0.69
N GLU A 245 -4.00 14.15 -0.48
CA GLU A 245 -3.78 12.76 -0.07
C GLU A 245 -4.03 11.79 -1.25
N ALA A 246 -2.97 11.46 -2.01
CA ALA A 246 -3.06 10.42 -3.05
C ALA A 246 -3.35 9.04 -2.41
N ILE A 247 -2.68 8.76 -1.29
CA ILE A 247 -2.95 7.63 -0.41
C ILE A 247 -3.22 8.18 0.99
N SER A 248 -4.46 8.14 1.43
CA SER A 248 -4.89 8.54 2.77
C SER A 248 -5.06 7.33 3.68
N VAL A 249 -4.14 7.15 4.63
CA VAL A 249 -4.16 6.04 5.61
C VAL A 249 -4.83 6.52 6.89
N LYS A 250 -5.92 5.85 7.26
CA LYS A 250 -6.79 6.17 8.40
C LYS A 250 -7.08 4.90 9.22
N SER A 251 -6.07 4.04 9.36
CA SER A 251 -6.09 2.76 10.08
C SER A 251 -4.67 2.35 10.47
N SER A 252 -4.52 1.26 11.22
CA SER A 252 -3.23 0.84 11.80
C SER A 252 -2.61 -0.39 11.11
N GLY A 253 -1.30 -0.54 11.25
CA GLY A 253 -0.56 -1.76 10.91
C GLY A 253 -0.54 -2.09 9.41
N ASN A 254 -0.46 -1.09 8.54
CA ASN A 254 -0.45 -1.25 7.09
C ASN A 254 0.96 -1.14 6.50
N LEU A 255 1.13 -1.71 5.30
CA LEU A 255 2.35 -1.62 4.51
C LEU A 255 2.09 -0.90 3.19
N ILE A 256 2.79 0.21 2.97
CA ILE A 256 2.68 1.04 1.76
C ILE A 256 4.06 1.08 1.11
N ARG A 257 4.26 0.34 0.01
CA ARG A 257 5.61 0.16 -0.54
C ARG A 257 5.74 0.11 -2.05
N HIS A 258 6.88 0.55 -2.56
CA HIS A 258 7.23 0.45 -3.98
C HIS A 258 6.23 1.11 -4.94
N ASN A 259 5.39 2.02 -4.43
CA ASN A 259 4.47 2.77 -5.26
C ASN A 259 5.23 3.88 -5.97
N THR A 260 4.75 4.28 -7.14
CA THR A 260 5.23 5.47 -7.85
C THR A 260 4.12 6.50 -7.92
N ILE A 261 4.34 7.66 -7.32
CA ILE A 261 3.45 8.81 -7.42
C ILE A 261 4.20 9.87 -8.21
N ARG A 262 3.66 10.28 -9.36
CA ARG A 262 4.34 11.26 -10.22
C ARG A 262 3.41 12.32 -10.77
N ASN A 263 3.93 13.52 -10.98
CA ASN A 263 3.20 14.66 -11.55
C ASN A 263 1.85 14.87 -10.86
N SER A 264 1.83 14.74 -9.53
CA SER A 264 0.62 14.68 -8.73
C SER A 264 0.62 15.74 -7.64
N PHE A 265 -0.56 16.31 -7.39
CA PHE A 265 -0.80 17.13 -6.21
C PHE A 265 -0.71 16.29 -4.94
N GLY A 266 -1.36 15.12 -4.95
CA GLY A 266 -1.43 14.25 -3.78
C GLY A 266 -0.13 13.50 -3.47
N GLY A 267 0.09 13.26 -2.19
CA GLY A 267 1.19 12.44 -1.66
C GLY A 267 0.71 11.28 -0.80
N ILE A 268 1.57 10.73 0.05
CA ILE A 268 1.20 9.69 1.03
C ILE A 268 0.94 10.35 2.37
N VAL A 269 -0.25 10.16 2.95
CA VAL A 269 -0.59 10.74 4.24
C VAL A 269 -1.02 9.66 5.23
N LEU A 270 -0.23 9.51 6.30
CA LEU A 270 -0.62 8.79 7.49
C LEU A 270 -1.48 9.73 8.33
N ARG A 271 -2.78 9.73 8.02
CA ARG A 271 -3.72 10.74 8.51
C ARG A 271 -4.28 10.39 9.88
N HIS A 272 -4.53 9.10 10.12
CA HIS A 272 -4.91 8.53 11.42
C HIS A 272 -4.40 7.08 11.54
N GLY A 273 -4.30 6.58 12.77
CA GLY A 273 -3.85 5.22 13.06
C GLY A 273 -2.34 5.14 13.24
N ASN A 274 -1.87 3.96 13.67
CA ASN A 274 -0.53 3.76 14.22
C ASN A 274 0.19 2.57 13.56
N GLY A 275 1.50 2.44 13.72
CA GLY A 275 2.26 1.25 13.33
C GLY A 275 2.30 0.95 11.83
N ASN A 276 2.03 1.95 10.98
CA ASN A 276 2.16 1.83 9.52
C ASN A 276 3.63 1.92 9.06
N ARG A 277 3.98 1.15 8.02
CA ARG A 277 5.29 1.19 7.35
C ARG A 277 5.14 1.72 5.93
N VAL A 278 5.87 2.79 5.61
CA VAL A 278 5.96 3.44 4.31
C VAL A 278 7.38 3.25 3.79
N GLU A 279 7.57 2.34 2.83
CA GLU A 279 8.91 1.94 2.40
C GLU A 279 9.14 1.93 0.88
N GLY A 280 10.31 2.41 0.44
CA GLY A 280 10.74 2.20 -0.94
C GLY A 280 9.84 2.84 -2.00
N ASN A 281 9.08 3.89 -1.67
CA ASN A 281 8.20 4.56 -2.62
C ASN A 281 8.96 5.64 -3.40
N TYR A 282 8.55 5.86 -4.66
CA TYR A 282 9.01 6.94 -5.51
C TYR A 282 7.95 8.05 -5.57
N LEU A 283 8.30 9.26 -5.14
CA LEU A 283 7.45 10.45 -5.30
C LEU A 283 8.19 11.48 -6.15
N LEU A 284 7.70 11.74 -7.36
CA LEU A 284 8.46 12.42 -8.41
C LEU A 284 7.69 13.60 -9.00
N SER A 285 8.30 14.78 -9.03
CA SER A 285 7.73 15.97 -9.71
C SER A 285 6.30 16.30 -9.23
N GLY A 286 6.08 16.19 -7.91
CA GLY A 286 4.77 16.38 -7.28
C GLY A 286 4.68 17.69 -6.49
N LYS A 287 3.56 17.89 -5.79
CA LYS A 287 3.39 19.03 -4.88
C LYS A 287 3.51 18.64 -3.41
N ASN A 288 2.98 17.49 -3.01
CA ASN A 288 3.07 16.98 -1.64
C ASN A 288 3.81 15.65 -1.59
N GLY A 289 4.68 15.47 -0.59
CA GLY A 289 5.41 14.23 -0.35
C GLY A 289 4.73 13.30 0.66
N ILE A 290 5.41 12.96 1.75
CA ILE A 290 4.88 12.10 2.83
C ILE A 290 4.50 12.96 4.04
N ARG A 291 3.28 12.84 4.57
CA ARG A 291 2.84 13.54 5.80
C ARG A 291 2.41 12.57 6.89
N ILE A 292 2.82 12.83 8.12
CA ILE A 292 2.77 11.85 9.22
C ILE A 292 2.05 12.41 10.45
N TYR A 293 1.05 11.68 10.93
CA TYR A 293 0.42 11.80 12.25
C TYR A 293 0.34 10.41 12.88
N GLY A 294 0.14 10.32 14.20
CA GLY A 294 0.05 9.03 14.90
C GLY A 294 1.41 8.38 15.15
N ASN A 295 1.36 7.16 15.69
CA ASN A 295 2.48 6.59 16.44
C ASN A 295 3.18 5.44 15.71
N ASP A 296 4.43 5.21 16.09
CA ASP A 296 5.22 4.01 15.76
C ASP A 296 5.34 3.73 14.24
N HIS A 297 5.34 4.80 13.44
CA HIS A 297 5.48 4.68 11.99
C HIS A 297 6.94 4.47 11.57
N GLN A 298 7.14 3.68 10.52
CA GLN A 298 8.43 3.53 9.84
C GLN A 298 8.37 4.15 8.45
N ILE A 299 9.13 5.20 8.22
CA ILE A 299 9.23 5.93 6.94
C ILE A 299 10.65 5.74 6.42
N VAL A 300 10.85 4.73 5.58
CA VAL A 300 12.20 4.24 5.26
C VAL A 300 12.45 3.99 3.79
N ASN A 301 13.67 4.19 3.31
CA ASN A 301 14.06 3.93 1.91
C ASN A 301 13.21 4.65 0.85
N ASN A 302 12.46 5.71 1.18
CA ASN A 302 11.67 6.41 0.19
C ASN A 302 12.56 7.37 -0.62
N TYR A 303 12.26 7.50 -1.91
CA TYR A 303 12.91 8.43 -2.82
C TYR A 303 11.91 9.51 -3.24
N LEU A 304 12.21 10.75 -2.88
CA LEU A 304 11.39 11.91 -3.18
C LEU A 304 12.21 12.92 -3.96
N GLU A 305 11.72 13.36 -5.11
CA GLU A 305 12.46 14.27 -5.98
C GLU A 305 11.54 15.29 -6.63
N ASN A 306 11.99 16.55 -6.67
CA ASN A 306 11.27 17.66 -7.27
C ASN A 306 9.86 17.84 -6.70
N ILE A 307 9.73 17.79 -5.36
CA ILE A 307 8.47 18.10 -4.69
C ILE A 307 8.39 19.60 -4.47
N ALA A 308 7.42 20.26 -5.12
CA ALA A 308 7.26 21.72 -5.02
C ALA A 308 6.92 22.21 -3.61
N GLY A 309 6.41 21.34 -2.73
CA GLY A 309 6.23 21.60 -1.32
C GLY A 309 7.31 20.93 -0.47
N THR A 310 6.86 20.21 0.56
CA THR A 310 7.76 19.47 1.46
C THR A 310 7.85 18.00 1.05
N GLY A 311 9.08 17.46 1.05
CA GLY A 311 9.33 16.03 0.85
C GLY A 311 8.74 15.19 1.98
N VAL A 312 9.19 15.37 3.23
CA VAL A 312 8.62 14.67 4.40
C VAL A 312 8.15 15.67 5.45
N VAL A 313 6.90 15.55 5.87
CA VAL A 313 6.25 16.37 6.89
C VAL A 313 5.99 15.53 8.14
N LEU A 314 6.62 15.90 9.25
CA LEU A 314 6.29 15.40 10.58
C LEU A 314 5.22 16.33 11.21
N GLY A 315 4.01 15.81 11.42
CA GLY A 315 2.89 16.60 11.90
C GLY A 315 3.04 17.08 13.35
N SER A 316 2.10 17.92 13.79
CA SER A 316 1.82 18.21 15.20
C SER A 316 0.38 17.86 15.52
N GLY A 317 0.09 17.57 16.78
CA GLY A 317 -1.23 17.10 17.21
C GLY A 317 -2.07 18.14 17.95
N ASN A 318 -3.39 17.96 17.89
CA ASN A 318 -4.34 18.57 18.84
C ASN A 318 -4.83 17.56 19.88
N VAL A 319 -4.52 16.28 19.67
CA VAL A 319 -4.68 15.17 20.61
C VAL A 319 -3.32 14.51 20.76
N ARG A 320 -3.01 13.99 21.96
CA ARG A 320 -1.78 13.22 22.16
C ARG A 320 -1.94 11.88 21.45
N ASP A 321 -2.85 11.06 21.96
CA ASP A 321 -3.20 9.78 21.38
C ASP A 321 -4.71 9.54 21.48
N HIS A 322 -5.29 9.03 20.41
CA HIS A 322 -6.51 8.23 20.50
C HIS A 322 -6.19 6.86 21.13
N TYR A 323 -7.10 6.33 21.95
CA TYR A 323 -6.84 5.14 22.76
C TYR A 323 -8.01 4.12 22.77
N PRO A 324 -7.72 2.82 22.97
CA PRO A 324 -8.77 1.82 23.12
C PRO A 324 -9.70 2.13 24.31
N GLY A 325 -11.01 2.13 24.07
CA GLY A 325 -12.03 2.42 25.08
C GLY A 325 -12.73 3.77 24.93
N GLU A 326 -12.20 4.69 24.12
CA GLU A 326 -12.94 5.90 23.75
C GLU A 326 -13.99 5.61 22.63
N PRO A 327 -15.05 6.43 22.51
CA PRO A 327 -16.00 6.31 21.40
C PRO A 327 -15.31 6.45 20.03
N PRO A 328 -15.50 5.56 19.05
CA PRO A 328 -14.86 5.69 17.75
C PRO A 328 -15.10 7.04 17.06
N THR A 329 -16.26 7.66 17.29
CA THR A 329 -16.62 8.96 16.71
C THR A 329 -15.83 10.14 17.30
N SER A 330 -15.13 10.01 18.42
CA SER A 330 -14.24 11.07 18.95
C SER A 330 -12.93 11.17 18.18
N ARG A 331 -12.58 10.16 17.37
CA ARG A 331 -11.27 9.99 16.72
C ARG A 331 -11.00 10.91 15.53
N THR A 332 -11.42 12.16 15.64
CA THR A 332 -11.38 13.18 14.58
C THR A 332 -10.15 14.08 14.66
N GLY A 333 -9.46 14.07 15.81
CA GLY A 333 -8.22 14.81 16.03
C GLY A 333 -7.04 14.31 15.21
N ASN A 334 -5.98 15.11 15.21
CA ASN A 334 -4.65 14.71 14.73
C ASN A 334 -3.83 14.29 15.94
N ASP A 335 -3.41 13.02 15.97
CA ASP A 335 -2.49 12.52 16.98
C ASP A 335 -1.10 13.09 16.73
N ALA A 336 -0.52 13.65 17.79
CA ALA A 336 0.84 14.13 17.76
C ALA A 336 1.79 12.94 17.58
N PRO A 337 2.68 12.96 16.57
CA PRO A 337 3.54 11.80 16.32
C PRO A 337 4.33 11.34 17.54
N ASP A 338 4.29 10.06 17.86
CA ASP A 338 5.13 9.44 18.89
C ASP A 338 5.87 8.22 18.33
N GLY A 339 7.16 8.08 18.63
CA GLY A 339 7.94 6.90 18.24
C GLY A 339 8.18 6.74 16.73
N VAL A 340 7.93 7.76 15.91
CA VAL A 340 8.10 7.68 14.45
C VAL A 340 9.58 7.62 14.04
N GLN A 341 9.92 6.71 13.15
CA GLN A 341 11.22 6.59 12.51
C GLN A 341 11.20 7.12 11.07
N ILE A 342 11.99 8.16 10.80
CA ILE A 342 12.28 8.67 9.45
C ILE A 342 13.75 8.40 9.16
N ALA A 343 14.03 7.35 8.41
CA ALA A 343 15.40 6.92 8.20
C ALA A 343 15.70 6.42 6.79
N LEU A 344 16.95 6.56 6.34
CA LEU A 344 17.40 6.02 5.06
C LEU A 344 16.57 6.54 3.86
N ASN A 345 15.94 7.72 3.95
CA ASN A 345 15.23 8.31 2.82
C ASN A 345 16.20 9.16 1.99
N THR A 346 15.95 9.25 0.68
CA THR A 346 16.64 10.17 -0.23
C THR A 346 15.64 11.23 -0.66
N VAL A 347 15.87 12.48 -0.29
CA VAL A 347 14.96 13.61 -0.57
C VAL A 347 15.72 14.72 -1.29
N LEU A 348 15.35 14.94 -2.54
CA LEU A 348 16.12 15.76 -3.47
C LEU A 348 15.27 16.90 -4.07
N ASP A 349 15.83 18.10 -4.12
CA ASP A 349 15.28 19.25 -4.86
C ASP A 349 13.82 19.60 -4.50
N CYS A 350 13.49 19.45 -3.21
CA CYS A 350 12.24 19.89 -2.62
C CYS A 350 12.36 21.31 -2.04
N ASP A 351 11.27 22.07 -1.98
CA ASP A 351 11.29 23.40 -1.34
C ASP A 351 11.59 23.30 0.17
N ASN A 352 11.10 22.25 0.81
CA ASN A 352 11.65 21.77 2.08
C ASN A 352 11.91 20.26 1.97
N ALA A 353 13.10 19.77 2.31
CA ALA A 353 13.34 18.32 2.27
C ALA A 353 12.58 17.62 3.41
N VAL A 354 12.83 18.01 4.66
CA VAL A 354 12.08 17.56 5.84
C VAL A 354 11.58 18.75 6.64
N SER A 355 10.29 18.77 7.00
CA SER A 355 9.67 19.84 7.79
C SER A 355 8.79 19.31 8.91
N GLY A 356 8.68 20.06 10.00
CA GLY A 356 7.68 19.87 11.04
C GLY A 356 6.50 20.82 10.88
N GLU A 357 5.32 20.42 11.34
CA GLU A 357 4.19 21.33 11.53
C GLU A 357 4.19 21.93 12.93
N SER A 358 3.82 23.21 13.07
CA SER A 358 3.71 23.91 14.37
C SER A 358 2.39 24.62 14.61
N HIS A 359 1.41 24.41 13.72
CA HIS A 359 0.09 25.05 13.84
C HIS A 359 -0.83 24.36 14.86
N ARG A 360 -0.40 23.22 15.45
CA ARG A 360 -1.04 22.60 16.61
C ARG A 360 -0.07 22.54 17.79
N THR A 361 -0.63 22.43 19.00
CA THR A 361 0.09 22.68 20.26
C THR A 361 0.89 21.49 20.78
N LEU A 362 0.59 20.26 20.34
CA LEU A 362 1.27 19.06 20.83
C LEU A 362 2.41 18.66 19.89
N PRO A 363 3.67 18.70 20.37
CA PRO A 363 4.83 18.38 19.55
C PRO A 363 4.99 16.85 19.36
N PRO A 364 5.73 16.43 18.31
CA PRO A 364 6.23 15.07 18.21
C PRO A 364 7.08 14.67 19.41
N LEU A 365 7.04 13.41 19.82
CA LEU A 365 7.88 12.83 20.88
C LEU A 365 8.48 11.50 20.43
N GLY A 366 9.59 11.08 21.04
CA GLY A 366 10.23 9.78 20.76
C GLY A 366 10.65 9.54 19.31
N CYS A 367 10.60 10.56 18.45
CA CYS A 367 10.81 10.41 17.01
C CYS A 367 12.31 10.36 16.68
N THR A 368 12.64 9.79 15.52
CA THR A 368 14.02 9.70 15.04
C THR A 368 14.11 10.15 13.58
N ILE A 369 15.07 11.02 13.28
CA ILE A 369 15.39 11.46 11.92
C ILE A 369 16.87 11.18 11.68
N THR A 370 17.15 10.05 11.04
CA THR A 370 18.50 9.46 11.04
C THR A 370 18.92 8.90 9.70
N ASP A 371 20.17 9.12 9.31
CA ASP A 371 20.79 8.50 8.13
C ASP A 371 19.99 8.73 6.83
N ASN A 372 19.32 9.89 6.71
CA ASN A 372 18.68 10.34 5.47
C ASN A 372 19.67 11.13 4.60
N LEU A 373 19.49 11.09 3.29
CA LEU A 373 20.22 11.91 2.31
C LEU A 373 19.30 13.04 1.84
N LEU A 374 19.63 14.27 2.22
CA LEU A 374 18.88 15.47 1.87
C LEU A 374 19.73 16.36 0.96
N MET A 375 19.24 16.70 -0.22
CA MET A 375 20.00 17.51 -1.17
C MET A 375 19.10 18.48 -1.90
N GLY A 376 19.59 19.69 -2.16
CA GLY A 376 18.92 20.65 -3.02
C GLY A 376 19.65 21.98 -3.10
N ASP A 377 19.31 22.77 -4.10
CA ASP A 377 19.92 24.10 -4.32
C ASP A 377 19.02 25.28 -3.93
N ARG A 378 17.78 25.00 -3.53
CA ARG A 378 16.80 26.01 -3.07
C ARG A 378 16.10 25.56 -1.80
N GLY A 379 15.49 26.52 -1.10
CA GLY A 379 14.70 26.22 0.10
C GLY A 379 15.54 25.77 1.28
N GLN A 380 14.97 24.89 2.13
CA GLN A 380 15.64 24.38 3.34
C GLN A 380 15.69 22.85 3.34
N LEU A 381 16.83 22.28 3.73
CA LEU A 381 16.93 20.83 3.93
C LEU A 381 16.20 20.39 5.20
N MET A 382 16.14 21.24 6.23
CA MET A 382 15.44 20.96 7.47
C MET A 382 14.70 22.19 7.98
N ASN A 383 13.42 22.05 8.29
CA ASN A 383 12.63 23.06 8.99
C ASN A 383 11.75 22.41 10.06
N MET A 384 12.29 22.20 11.25
CA MET A 384 11.63 21.46 12.33
C MET A 384 11.35 22.38 13.53
N PRO A 385 10.14 22.96 13.68
CA PRO A 385 9.84 23.88 14.76
C PRO A 385 9.92 23.24 16.15
N PHE A 386 9.53 21.96 16.26
CA PHE A 386 9.64 21.17 17.47
C PHE A 386 10.82 20.19 17.35
N GLN A 387 11.95 20.52 17.98
CA GLN A 387 13.14 19.68 17.94
C GLN A 387 13.27 18.78 19.17
N ASP A 388 12.74 19.23 20.31
CA ASP A 388 12.73 18.47 21.55
C ASP A 388 11.91 17.18 21.35
N GLY A 389 12.43 16.05 21.85
CA GLY A 389 11.81 14.75 21.66
C GLY A 389 12.14 14.07 20.31
N ILE A 390 12.98 14.69 19.47
CA ILE A 390 13.48 14.07 18.24
C ILE A 390 14.98 13.76 18.38
N THR A 391 15.36 12.52 18.06
CA THR A 391 16.77 12.13 17.95
C THR A 391 17.27 12.27 16.52
N TRP A 392 18.44 12.88 16.36
CA TRP A 392 19.05 13.17 15.06
C TRP A 392 20.44 12.55 14.98
N SER A 393 20.75 11.87 13.88
CA SER A 393 22.11 11.36 13.65
C SER A 393 22.36 11.01 12.18
N GLY A 394 23.59 11.24 11.72
CA GLY A 394 24.10 10.66 10.47
C GLY A 394 23.43 11.08 9.17
N ASN A 395 22.52 12.06 9.20
CA ASN A 395 21.95 12.63 7.99
C ASN A 395 23.06 13.26 7.13
N LEU A 396 22.96 13.13 5.82
CA LEU A 396 23.87 13.70 4.84
C LEU A 396 23.16 14.84 4.10
N HIS A 397 23.71 16.04 4.21
CA HIS A 397 23.20 17.24 3.53
C HIS A 397 24.11 17.63 2.36
N TRP A 398 23.53 18.14 1.27
CA TRP A 398 24.30 18.70 0.16
C TRP A 398 23.52 19.74 -0.67
N GLY A 399 24.25 20.56 -1.42
CA GLY A 399 23.72 21.60 -2.30
C GLY A 399 23.69 22.99 -1.66
N ALA A 400 23.16 23.96 -2.43
CA ALA A 400 23.08 25.37 -2.03
C ALA A 400 21.90 25.70 -1.08
N ALA A 401 20.93 24.80 -0.92
CA ALA A 401 19.86 24.95 0.06
C ALA A 401 20.45 25.10 1.47
N THR A 402 19.80 25.91 2.31
CA THR A 402 20.23 26.05 3.70
C THR A 402 19.92 24.79 4.50
N ASP A 403 20.76 24.46 5.48
CA ASP A 403 20.46 23.39 6.44
C ASP A 403 19.27 23.74 7.35
N GLY A 404 18.77 24.99 7.25
CA GLY A 404 17.67 25.53 8.04
C GLY A 404 17.98 25.46 9.53
N ASN A 405 17.12 24.79 10.29
CA ASN A 405 17.30 24.64 11.73
C ASN A 405 17.73 23.22 12.14
N ALA A 406 18.35 22.45 11.24
CA ALA A 406 18.91 21.14 11.58
C ALA A 406 19.88 21.24 12.77
N PRO A 407 19.75 20.38 13.80
CA PRO A 407 20.59 20.46 14.99
C PRO A 407 22.04 20.10 14.68
N ALA A 408 22.97 20.82 15.31
CA ALA A 408 24.39 20.54 15.20
C ALA A 408 24.70 19.10 15.60
N GLY A 409 25.51 18.40 14.81
CA GLY A 409 25.85 16.98 15.03
C GLY A 409 24.79 15.99 14.54
N GLY A 410 23.58 16.44 14.19
CA GLY A 410 22.53 15.60 13.59
C GLY A 410 22.77 15.30 12.10
N PHE A 411 23.66 16.04 11.46
CA PHE A 411 24.00 15.90 10.05
C PHE A 411 25.48 16.26 9.78
N ARG A 412 25.93 15.94 8.57
CA ARG A 412 27.16 16.48 7.98
C ARG A 412 26.91 16.90 6.53
N ARG A 413 27.73 17.82 6.03
CA ARG A 413 27.73 18.21 4.61
C ARG A 413 28.82 17.49 3.84
N ALA A 414 28.46 16.81 2.76
CA ALA A 414 29.41 16.30 1.76
C ALA A 414 28.66 15.95 0.47
N ASP A 415 29.33 16.11 -0.67
CA ASP A 415 28.78 15.73 -1.97
C ASP A 415 28.47 14.22 -2.01
N PRO A 416 27.20 13.81 -2.13
CA PRO A 416 26.81 12.40 -2.16
C PRO A 416 27.24 11.71 -3.46
N ARG A 417 27.75 12.44 -4.46
CA ARG A 417 28.18 11.91 -5.76
C ARG A 417 27.07 11.10 -6.43
N LEU A 418 25.87 11.68 -6.45
CA LEU A 418 24.73 11.04 -7.09
C LEU A 418 24.85 11.11 -8.62
N VAL A 419 24.49 10.01 -9.29
CA VAL A 419 24.44 9.91 -10.75
C VAL A 419 23.07 9.41 -11.17
N ALA A 420 22.46 10.07 -12.14
CA ALA A 420 21.17 9.65 -12.69
C ALA A 420 21.32 8.33 -13.47
N GLY A 421 20.48 7.36 -13.14
CA GLY A 421 20.30 6.14 -13.91
C GLY A 421 19.44 6.35 -15.17
N PRO A 422 19.33 5.33 -16.04
CA PRO A 422 18.47 5.39 -17.23
C PRO A 422 16.98 5.52 -16.92
N ASP A 423 16.57 5.20 -15.69
CA ASP A 423 15.22 5.37 -15.15
C ASP A 423 15.00 6.76 -14.52
N GLY A 424 15.99 7.65 -14.59
CA GLY A 424 15.95 9.01 -14.04
C GLY A 424 16.25 9.09 -12.55
N VAL A 425 16.36 7.98 -11.83
CA VAL A 425 16.64 7.97 -10.39
C VAL A 425 18.12 8.23 -10.14
N ARG A 426 18.44 9.18 -9.26
CA ARG A 426 19.80 9.53 -8.87
C ARG A 426 20.30 8.61 -7.75
N ARG A 427 21.37 7.87 -8.03
CA ARG A 427 21.96 6.84 -7.15
C ARG A 427 23.41 7.15 -6.78
N LEU A 428 23.89 6.55 -5.70
CA LEU A 428 25.26 6.69 -5.23
C LEU A 428 26.24 6.21 -6.30
N ALA A 429 27.32 6.96 -6.50
CA ALA A 429 28.45 6.53 -7.30
C ALA A 429 29.62 6.05 -6.43
N LYS A 430 30.57 5.34 -7.06
CA LYS A 430 31.80 4.87 -6.41
C LYS A 430 32.50 6.00 -5.64
N GLY A 431 32.77 5.76 -4.36
CA GLY A 431 33.46 6.71 -3.49
C GLY A 431 32.55 7.84 -3.00
N SER A 432 31.23 7.70 -3.13
CA SER A 432 30.29 8.53 -2.40
C SER A 432 30.59 8.45 -0.90
N PRO A 433 30.55 9.58 -0.19
CA PRO A 433 30.69 9.59 1.26
C PRO A 433 29.46 9.02 1.97
N ALA A 434 28.37 8.70 1.28
CA ALA A 434 27.20 8.04 1.86
C ALA A 434 27.40 6.53 2.04
N ILE A 435 28.37 5.94 1.33
CA ILE A 435 28.61 4.49 1.33
C ILE A 435 29.10 4.03 2.71
N ASN A 436 28.41 3.05 3.28
CA ASN A 436 28.65 2.46 4.59
C ASN A 436 28.80 3.55 5.66
N ALA A 437 27.99 4.59 5.59
CA ALA A 437 28.12 5.78 6.42
C ALA A 437 27.00 5.95 7.44
N ALA A 438 25.99 5.07 7.44
CA ALA A 438 24.92 5.12 8.42
C ALA A 438 25.48 5.03 9.84
N THR A 439 24.92 5.83 10.74
CA THR A 439 25.31 5.95 12.14
C THR A 439 24.53 4.98 13.03
N ARG A 440 23.35 4.54 12.58
CA ARG A 440 22.54 3.52 13.24
C ARG A 440 22.59 2.17 12.52
N SER A 441 22.08 1.16 13.22
CA SER A 441 21.80 -0.17 12.67
C SER A 441 20.33 -0.31 12.33
N TYR A 442 20.03 -0.99 11.23
CA TYR A 442 18.67 -1.19 10.72
C TYR A 442 18.41 -2.68 10.43
N PRO A 443 18.32 -3.53 11.47
CA PRO A 443 18.21 -4.99 11.30
C PRO A 443 16.91 -5.44 10.64
N ASP A 444 15.86 -4.61 10.64
CA ASP A 444 14.54 -4.93 10.06
C ASP A 444 14.33 -4.32 8.65
N ILE A 445 15.42 -3.84 8.03
CA ILE A 445 15.44 -3.20 6.71
C ILE A 445 16.47 -3.94 5.84
N ASP A 446 16.08 -5.10 5.32
CA ASP A 446 16.98 -6.03 4.63
C ASP A 446 17.31 -5.63 3.19
N THR A 447 16.46 -4.83 2.55
CA THR A 447 16.67 -4.36 1.17
C THR A 447 16.46 -2.86 1.06
N ASP A 448 17.17 -2.24 0.13
CA ASP A 448 17.05 -0.85 -0.23
C ASP A 448 15.90 -0.58 -1.23
N LEU A 449 15.88 0.63 -1.79
CA LEU A 449 14.94 1.07 -2.80
C LEU A 449 14.97 0.22 -4.09
N ASP A 450 16.15 -0.23 -4.53
CA ASP A 450 16.37 -0.97 -5.76
C ASP A 450 16.23 -2.49 -5.59
N GLY A 451 16.15 -2.96 -4.34
CA GLY A 451 16.07 -4.37 -3.97
C GLY A 451 17.44 -4.99 -3.64
N ASP A 452 18.49 -4.20 -3.58
CA ASP A 452 19.81 -4.61 -3.12
C ASP A 452 19.80 -4.88 -1.61
N ARG A 453 20.56 -5.90 -1.20
CA ARG A 453 20.62 -6.29 0.22
C ARG A 453 21.47 -5.30 1.00
N ARG A 454 20.92 -4.83 2.11
CA ARG A 454 21.67 -4.06 3.11
C ARG A 454 22.47 -5.00 4.00
N THR A 455 23.80 -4.93 3.96
CA THR A 455 24.67 -5.80 4.75
C THR A 455 25.70 -5.02 5.54
N GLY A 456 25.88 -5.34 6.82
CA GLY A 456 26.85 -4.64 7.67
C GLY A 456 26.39 -3.21 7.99
N ARG A 457 27.27 -2.23 7.78
CA ARG A 457 26.94 -0.82 7.96
C ARG A 457 26.33 -0.32 6.66
N VAL A 458 25.06 0.05 6.71
CA VAL A 458 24.30 0.44 5.51
C VAL A 458 24.70 1.83 5.00
N ASP A 459 24.32 2.13 3.77
CA ASP A 459 24.50 3.44 3.16
C ASP A 459 23.49 4.48 3.71
N VAL A 460 23.87 5.76 3.72
CA VAL A 460 22.97 6.88 4.05
C VAL A 460 22.06 7.17 2.86
N GLY A 461 20.75 7.22 3.09
CA GLY A 461 19.73 7.38 2.06
C GLY A 461 19.15 6.04 1.55
N ALA A 462 18.29 6.15 0.55
CA ALA A 462 17.41 5.07 0.09
C ALA A 462 18.10 3.99 -0.76
N ASP A 463 19.25 4.31 -1.32
CA ASP A 463 20.08 3.46 -2.17
C ASP A 463 21.19 2.80 -1.33
N GLU A 464 21.44 1.53 -1.57
CA GLU A 464 22.61 0.79 -1.09
C GLU A 464 23.52 0.56 -2.29
N TYR A 465 24.66 1.25 -2.32
CA TYR A 465 25.54 1.28 -3.47
C TYR A 465 25.91 -0.12 -3.94
N SER A 466 25.38 -0.45 -5.11
CA SER A 466 25.54 -1.74 -5.75
C SER A 466 26.01 -1.55 -7.18
N ARG A 467 26.66 -2.58 -7.72
CA ARG A 467 26.94 -2.70 -9.16
C ARG A 467 25.98 -3.66 -9.85
N ARG A 468 25.01 -4.20 -9.10
CA ARG A 468 24.02 -5.12 -9.65
C ARG A 468 23.02 -4.31 -10.49
N PRO A 469 22.37 -4.95 -11.48
CA PRO A 469 21.23 -4.33 -12.12
C PRO A 469 20.12 -4.08 -11.11
N ASN A 470 19.58 -2.87 -11.12
CA ASN A 470 18.47 -2.49 -10.26
C ASN A 470 17.25 -3.38 -10.55
N CYS A 471 16.65 -3.93 -9.51
CA CYS A 471 15.48 -4.81 -9.64
C CYS A 471 14.17 -4.05 -9.52
N ARG A 472 14.21 -2.82 -8.99
CA ARG A 472 13.08 -1.91 -8.86
C ARG A 472 13.41 -0.59 -9.56
N ARG A 473 12.39 0.05 -10.11
CA ARG A 473 12.47 1.37 -10.74
C ARG A 473 11.11 2.07 -10.61
N PRO A 474 11.02 3.39 -10.84
CA PRO A 474 9.74 4.05 -10.98
C PRO A 474 8.86 3.34 -12.01
N LEU A 475 7.62 3.08 -11.62
CA LEU A 475 6.64 2.39 -12.43
C LEU A 475 6.17 3.30 -13.58
N THR A 476 5.94 2.69 -14.72
CA THR A 476 5.35 3.31 -15.90
C THR A 476 3.99 2.70 -16.19
N ALA A 477 3.19 3.33 -17.05
CA ALA A 477 1.89 2.78 -17.43
C ALA A 477 1.97 1.37 -18.05
N SER A 478 3.13 0.93 -18.56
CA SER A 478 3.31 -0.45 -19.03
C SER A 478 3.52 -1.48 -17.92
N ASP A 479 3.83 -1.04 -16.70
CA ASP A 479 4.09 -1.93 -15.56
C ASP A 479 2.80 -2.24 -14.76
N VAL A 480 1.74 -1.48 -14.96
CA VAL A 480 0.50 -1.49 -14.17
C VAL A 480 -0.75 -1.52 -15.06
N GLY A 481 -1.90 -1.75 -14.43
CA GLY A 481 -3.19 -1.67 -15.10
C GLY A 481 -3.51 -2.90 -15.98
N PRO A 482 -4.64 -2.87 -16.70
CA PRO A 482 -5.26 -4.08 -17.24
C PRO A 482 -4.41 -4.88 -18.23
N HIS A 483 -3.51 -4.19 -18.92
CA HIS A 483 -2.71 -4.74 -20.00
C HIS A 483 -1.24 -4.98 -19.64
N SER A 484 -0.81 -4.72 -18.40
CA SER A 484 0.55 -5.02 -18.00
C SER A 484 0.79 -6.53 -17.83
N ALA A 485 2.05 -6.92 -17.96
CA ALA A 485 2.50 -8.31 -18.00
C ALA A 485 2.20 -9.07 -16.70
#